data_AF-A0A7K0DI61-F1
#
_entry.id   AF-A0A7K0DI61-F1
#
_cell.length_a   1.000
_cell.length_b   1.000
_cell.length_c   1.000
_cell.angle_alpha   90.00
_cell.angle_beta   90.00
_cell.angle_gamma   90.00
#
_symmetry.space_group_name_H-M   'P 1'
#
loop_
_entity.id
_entity.type
_entity.pdbx_description
1 polymer ?
#
loop_
_entity_poly.entity_id
_entity_poly.type
_entity_poly.pdbx_seq_one_letter_code
_entity_poly.pdbx_strand_id
1 'polypeptide(L)'
;MEVTPESPAATGLADGVGAVLGAALGATLTEVRARQLTGGASRQVYAITARDDTGAARQAILRRDPPGHGDARRMRAEAACLRAAATVGVPVPGVLGNGDTAPGIDAPYLLMELVDGESIPRKLQRDPEFDELRPGLVAELGRVLGLIHRTPLDDLDMLDDGDPVASVERIYRDLADPRPAVEMGLRWLRDHAPAARPNALVHGDFRLGNFLIDPSGVRAVLDWELAHIGNPIEDLGWLCVRAWRFGAPTPVGGLGERDALLDGYESTAGVRPDAAELLWWEVFGTLKWLVLSRFQAQRHFGGEERSIELAAIGRRVCESEYDLLLVLGLLDESVVLPDPAEPAATVQDRPALTEILELVGRTLAEEIAPALTAEAQRQRYLLRICGNLLSIATRELRAGDTATAHVHDLLAELGCDSEADLAQRLRDGSRSYTDPGVRRAATTAVVARLGVTDPRRLRRS
;
A
#
# COMPACT_ATOMS: atom_id res chain seq x y z
N MET A 1 34.36 51.18 12.50
CA MET A 1 32.97 50.70 12.52
C MET A 1 32.89 49.65 11.43
N GLU A 2 33.26 48.42 11.77
CA GLU A 2 33.22 47.28 10.86
C GLU A 2 31.75 46.93 10.62
N VAL A 3 31.31 47.06 9.37
CA VAL A 3 30.02 46.55 8.91
C VAL A 3 30.18 45.04 8.82
N THR A 4 29.68 44.33 9.84
CA THR A 4 29.42 42.89 9.74
C THR A 4 28.52 42.66 8.51
N PRO A 5 28.89 41.79 7.56
CA PRO A 5 28.01 41.49 6.45
C PRO A 5 26.73 40.85 7.01
N GLU A 6 25.58 41.41 6.65
CA GLU A 6 24.29 40.77 6.89
C GLU A 6 24.35 39.37 6.29
N SER A 7 24.16 38.35 7.13
CA SER A 7 23.94 36.99 6.66
C SER A 7 22.75 37.03 5.69
N PRO A 8 22.84 36.48 4.46
CA PRO A 8 21.72 36.50 3.54
C PRO A 8 20.52 35.85 4.21
N ALA A 9 19.36 36.52 4.13
CA ALA A 9 18.11 35.98 4.66
C ALA A 9 17.90 34.57 4.08
N ALA A 10 17.65 33.58 4.94
CA ALA A 10 17.45 32.21 4.52
C ALA A 10 16.29 32.15 3.50
N THR A 11 16.57 31.63 2.31
CA THR A 11 15.58 31.49 1.23
C THR A 11 14.43 30.60 1.70
N GLY A 12 13.19 31.11 1.65
CA GLY A 12 12.01 30.33 2.01
C GLY A 12 11.69 29.27 0.95
N LEU A 13 10.94 28.23 1.33
CA LEU A 13 10.51 27.17 0.41
C LEU A 13 9.79 27.72 -0.83
N ALA A 14 8.93 28.71 -0.66
CA ALA A 14 8.21 29.33 -1.78
C ALA A 14 9.16 30.01 -2.78
N ASP A 15 10.20 30.70 -2.29
CA ASP A 15 11.18 31.37 -3.14
C ASP A 15 12.04 30.35 -3.90
N GLY A 16 12.50 29.30 -3.21
CA GLY A 16 13.28 28.22 -3.79
C GLY A 16 12.52 27.47 -4.89
N VAL A 17 11.27 27.09 -4.61
CA VAL A 17 10.39 26.46 -5.60
C VAL A 17 10.09 27.40 -6.76
N GLY A 18 9.87 28.69 -6.47
CA GLY A 18 9.66 29.72 -7.47
C GLY A 18 10.83 29.82 -8.46
N ALA A 19 12.06 29.75 -7.98
CA ALA A 19 13.25 29.76 -8.82
C ALA A 19 13.33 28.54 -9.74
N VAL A 20 13.09 27.33 -9.21
CA VAL A 20 13.11 26.09 -10.00
C VAL A 20 12.00 26.07 -11.04
N LEU A 21 10.77 26.42 -10.64
CA LEU A 21 9.62 26.46 -11.54
C LEU A 21 9.78 27.54 -12.62
N GLY A 22 10.28 28.72 -12.25
CA GLY A 22 10.53 29.81 -13.18
C GLY A 22 11.59 29.44 -14.22
N ALA A 23 12.68 28.79 -13.80
CA ALA A 23 13.70 28.28 -14.70
C ALA A 23 13.14 27.22 -15.67
N ALA A 24 12.31 26.30 -15.17
CA ALA A 24 11.68 25.27 -16.00
C ALA A 24 10.72 25.85 -17.06
N LEU A 25 9.98 26.90 -16.71
CA LEU A 25 9.02 27.55 -17.60
C LEU A 25 9.63 28.65 -18.47
N GLY A 26 10.89 29.04 -18.22
CA GLY A 26 11.49 30.21 -18.86
C GLY A 26 10.78 31.52 -18.52
N ALA A 27 10.23 31.64 -17.32
CA ALA A 27 9.40 32.77 -16.89
C ALA A 27 9.79 33.28 -15.50
N THR A 28 9.62 34.58 -15.26
CA THR A 28 9.74 35.13 -13.92
C THR A 28 8.45 34.88 -13.15
N LEU A 29 8.53 34.26 -11.98
CA LEU A 29 7.35 34.01 -11.15
C LEU A 29 7.15 35.09 -10.09
N THR A 30 5.89 35.45 -9.89
CA THR A 30 5.38 36.36 -8.87
C THR A 30 4.35 35.61 -8.02
N GLU A 31 4.13 36.07 -6.78
CA GLU A 31 3.10 35.54 -5.86
C GLU A 31 3.19 34.02 -5.58
N VAL A 32 4.40 33.45 -5.51
CA VAL A 32 4.57 32.01 -5.26
C VAL A 32 4.11 31.65 -3.85
N ARG A 33 3.20 30.67 -3.76
CA ARG A 33 2.72 30.09 -2.50
C ARG A 33 2.89 28.58 -2.55
N ALA A 34 3.44 28.03 -1.46
CA ALA A 34 3.52 26.60 -1.24
C ALA A 34 2.58 26.22 -0.09
N ARG A 35 1.61 25.35 -0.36
CA ARG A 35 0.70 24.80 0.65
C ARG A 35 0.94 23.32 0.79
N GLN A 36 1.36 22.89 1.98
CA GLN A 36 1.53 21.47 2.25
C GLN A 36 0.19 20.74 2.16
N LEU A 37 0.18 19.61 1.46
CA LEU A 37 -0.97 18.72 1.39
C LEU A 37 -0.96 17.73 2.55
N THR A 38 -2.15 17.37 3.02
CA THR A 38 -2.33 16.30 4.01
C THR A 38 -2.24 14.95 3.30
N GLY A 39 -1.09 14.31 3.37
CA GLY A 39 -0.81 13.05 2.67
C GLY A 39 0.67 12.93 2.30
N GLY A 40 1.11 11.71 1.98
CA GLY A 40 2.52 11.37 1.77
C GLY A 40 3.10 10.64 2.98
N ALA A 41 3.09 9.30 2.95
CA ALA A 41 3.60 8.48 4.04
C ALA A 41 5.13 8.60 4.18
N SER A 42 5.83 8.76 3.05
CA SER A 42 7.30 8.77 2.96
C SER A 42 7.88 10.18 2.71
N ARG A 43 7.11 11.07 2.07
CA ARG A 43 7.59 12.36 1.53
C ARG A 43 6.63 13.50 1.78
N GLN A 44 7.17 14.72 1.88
CA GLN A 44 6.38 15.94 1.98
C GLN A 44 5.87 16.33 0.60
N VAL A 45 4.56 16.59 0.47
CA VAL A 45 3.93 17.03 -0.78
C VAL A 45 3.38 18.44 -0.61
N TYR A 46 3.71 19.33 -1.53
CA TYR A 46 3.24 20.72 -1.54
C TYR A 46 2.54 21.03 -2.86
N ALA A 47 1.34 21.62 -2.76
CA ALA A 47 0.71 22.28 -3.89
C ALA A 47 1.29 23.69 -4.03
N ILE A 48 1.75 24.00 -5.25
CA ILE A 48 2.36 25.27 -5.60
C ILE A 48 1.38 26.05 -6.45
N THR A 49 1.14 27.30 -6.08
CA THR A 49 0.41 28.26 -6.91
C THR A 49 1.28 29.49 -7.11
N ALA A 50 1.43 29.93 -8.36
CA ALA A 50 2.21 31.10 -8.72
C ALA A 50 1.51 31.87 -9.85
N ARG A 51 2.00 33.08 -10.13
CA ARG A 51 1.70 33.82 -11.36
C ARG A 51 3.00 34.06 -12.10
N ASP A 52 3.00 34.02 -13.43
CA ASP A 52 4.15 34.52 -14.17
C ASP A 52 4.09 36.04 -14.37
N ASP A 53 5.12 36.60 -14.99
CA ASP A 53 5.26 38.02 -15.34
C ASP A 53 4.21 38.50 -16.36
N THR A 54 3.53 37.58 -17.06
CA THR A 54 2.36 37.88 -17.90
C THR A 54 1.05 37.92 -17.11
N GLY A 55 1.08 37.52 -15.83
CA GLY A 55 -0.08 37.41 -14.94
C GLY A 55 -0.81 36.07 -15.02
N ALA A 56 -0.33 35.13 -15.85
CA ALA A 56 -0.96 33.82 -16.01
C ALA A 56 -0.72 32.94 -14.79
N ALA A 57 -1.76 32.22 -14.36
CA ALA A 57 -1.67 31.32 -13.22
C ALA A 57 -0.84 30.08 -13.58
N ARG A 58 0.06 29.69 -12.67
CA ARG A 58 0.90 28.50 -12.75
C ARG A 58 0.66 27.61 -11.53
N GLN A 59 0.54 26.31 -11.76
CA GLN A 59 0.33 25.32 -10.71
C GLN A 59 1.31 24.16 -10.89
N ALA A 60 1.80 23.64 -9.77
CA ALA A 60 2.71 22.50 -9.74
C ALA A 60 2.56 21.74 -8.42
N ILE A 61 3.06 20.51 -8.41
CA ILE A 61 3.23 19.70 -7.21
C ILE A 61 4.72 19.54 -6.94
N LEU A 62 5.15 19.86 -5.73
CA LEU A 62 6.48 19.53 -5.22
C LEU A 62 6.38 18.30 -4.33
N ARG A 63 7.11 17.23 -4.67
CA ARG A 63 7.46 16.15 -3.74
C ARG A 63 8.87 16.41 -3.24
N ARG A 64 9.06 16.35 -1.93
CA ARG A 64 10.34 16.58 -1.27
C ARG A 64 10.58 15.53 -0.17
N ASP A 65 11.78 14.98 -0.13
CA ASP A 65 12.22 14.18 1.02
C ASP A 65 12.33 15.05 2.28
N PRO A 66 12.27 14.47 3.50
CA PRO A 66 12.58 15.20 4.71
C PRO A 66 14.03 15.76 4.67
N PRO A 67 14.25 17.05 5.00
CA PRO A 67 15.60 17.62 5.03
C PRO A 67 16.57 16.79 5.89
N GLY A 68 17.75 16.52 5.34
CA GLY A 68 18.80 15.73 5.98
C GLY A 68 18.60 14.20 5.97
N HIS A 69 17.48 13.68 5.45
CA HIS A 69 17.15 12.24 5.51
C HIS A 69 16.57 11.70 4.18
N GLY A 70 17.06 12.18 3.04
CA GLY A 70 16.56 11.83 1.70
C GLY A 70 17.47 10.90 0.89
N ASP A 71 16.88 10.22 -0.10
CA ASP A 71 17.59 9.39 -1.07
C ASP A 71 17.49 10.02 -2.46
N ALA A 72 18.52 10.80 -2.80
CA ALA A 72 18.60 11.49 -4.08
C ALA A 72 18.60 10.53 -5.28
N ARG A 73 19.17 9.32 -5.13
CA ARG A 73 19.17 8.31 -6.21
C ARG A 73 17.75 7.86 -6.51
N ARG A 74 16.95 7.56 -5.47
CA ARG A 74 15.54 7.19 -5.64
C ARG A 74 14.70 8.32 -6.24
N MET A 75 14.95 9.56 -5.85
CA MET A 75 14.26 10.72 -6.43
C MET A 75 14.58 10.90 -7.92
N ARG A 76 15.86 10.70 -8.33
CA ARG A 76 16.26 10.73 -9.74
C ARG A 76 15.66 9.57 -10.53
N ALA A 77 15.62 8.37 -9.96
CA ALA A 77 15.00 7.20 -10.55
C ALA A 77 13.51 7.43 -10.84
N GLU A 78 12.77 8.00 -9.87
CA GLU A 78 11.36 8.35 -10.03
C GLU A 78 11.16 9.36 -11.19
N ALA A 79 11.98 10.41 -11.24
CA ALA A 79 11.94 11.39 -12.33
C ALA A 79 12.27 10.78 -13.70
N ALA A 80 13.21 9.85 -13.76
CA ALA A 80 13.58 9.14 -14.98
C ALA A 80 12.43 8.24 -15.48
N CYS A 81 11.78 7.49 -14.58
CA CYS A 81 10.62 6.66 -14.90
C CYS A 81 9.48 7.48 -15.50
N LEU A 82 9.12 8.60 -14.86
CA LEU A 82 8.08 9.50 -15.35
C LEU A 82 8.38 10.02 -16.76
N ARG A 83 9.62 10.49 -17.00
CA ARG A 83 10.03 10.98 -18.32
C ARG A 83 10.00 9.87 -19.37
N ALA A 84 10.54 8.69 -19.06
CA ALA A 84 10.58 7.56 -19.98
C ALA A 84 9.17 7.07 -20.33
N ALA A 85 8.31 6.87 -19.33
CA ALA A 85 6.93 6.44 -19.51
C ALA A 85 6.10 7.44 -20.34
N ALA A 86 6.34 8.75 -20.17
CA ALA A 86 5.71 9.78 -20.99
C ALA A 86 6.03 9.64 -22.49
N THR A 87 7.24 9.19 -22.85
CA THR A 87 7.64 9.05 -24.27
C THR A 87 6.82 8.03 -25.06
N VAL A 88 6.26 7.04 -24.36
CA VAL A 88 5.39 6.00 -24.94
C VAL A 88 3.91 6.26 -24.69
N GLY A 89 3.55 7.44 -24.18
CA GLY A 89 2.17 7.89 -24.02
C GLY A 89 1.47 7.38 -22.75
N VAL A 90 2.21 6.94 -21.73
CA VAL A 90 1.61 6.68 -20.40
C VAL A 90 1.10 8.02 -19.84
N PRO A 91 -0.14 8.11 -19.33
CA PRO A 91 -0.61 9.31 -18.65
C PRO A 91 0.15 9.46 -17.34
N VAL A 92 1.09 10.41 -17.28
CA VAL A 92 1.88 10.75 -16.09
C VAL A 92 1.99 12.27 -15.97
N PRO A 93 2.19 12.82 -14.75
CA PRO A 93 2.44 14.24 -14.60
C PRO A 93 3.74 14.65 -15.32
N GLY A 94 3.73 15.76 -16.06
CA GLY A 94 4.93 16.29 -16.69
C GLY A 94 5.97 16.66 -15.63
N VAL A 95 7.21 16.22 -15.82
CA VAL A 95 8.32 16.57 -14.91
C VAL A 95 8.84 17.97 -15.26
N LEU A 96 8.59 18.93 -14.38
CA LEU A 96 9.02 20.32 -14.53
C LEU A 96 10.47 20.52 -14.04
N GLY A 97 10.89 19.77 -13.02
CA GLY A 97 12.26 19.82 -12.51
C GLY A 97 12.50 18.76 -11.44
N ASN A 98 13.76 18.38 -11.24
CA ASN A 98 14.16 17.50 -10.15
C ASN A 98 15.61 17.81 -9.78
N GLY A 99 16.00 17.50 -8.54
CA GLY A 99 17.37 17.71 -8.10
C GLY A 99 17.64 17.12 -6.72
N ASP A 100 18.91 16.99 -6.40
CA ASP A 100 19.38 16.48 -5.11
C ASP A 100 19.19 17.52 -3.99
N THR A 101 19.23 18.80 -4.36
CA THR A 101 18.95 19.95 -3.51
C THR A 101 18.76 21.21 -4.36
N ALA A 102 18.14 22.25 -3.80
CA ALA A 102 18.11 23.61 -4.32
C ALA A 102 17.91 24.59 -3.15
N PRO A 103 18.44 25.83 -3.20
CA PRO A 103 18.26 26.80 -2.11
C PRO A 103 16.80 26.98 -1.71
N GLY A 104 16.47 26.79 -0.42
CA GLY A 104 15.12 26.87 0.13
C GLY A 104 14.29 25.59 -0.01
N ILE A 105 14.65 24.69 -0.93
CA ILE A 105 14.13 23.31 -0.98
C ILE A 105 14.98 22.41 -0.07
N ASP A 106 16.31 22.51 -0.14
CA ASP A 106 17.27 21.92 0.80
C ASP A 106 17.13 20.40 1.05
N ALA A 107 16.60 19.67 0.08
CA ALA A 107 16.48 18.21 0.08
C ALA A 107 16.23 17.68 -1.36
N PRO A 108 16.39 16.37 -1.61
CA PRO A 108 15.99 15.79 -2.88
C PRO A 108 14.53 16.09 -3.19
N TYR A 109 14.26 16.48 -4.43
CA TYR A 109 12.94 16.91 -4.84
C TYR A 109 12.58 16.53 -6.28
N LEU A 110 11.28 16.45 -6.50
CA LEU A 110 10.64 16.31 -7.80
C LEU A 110 9.51 17.34 -7.89
N LEU A 111 9.60 18.21 -8.88
CA LEU A 111 8.61 19.21 -9.24
C LEU A 111 7.91 18.75 -10.52
N MET A 112 6.58 18.64 -10.46
CA MET A 112 5.76 18.11 -11.54
C MET A 112 4.53 18.98 -11.79
N GLU A 113 3.91 18.81 -12.94
CA GLU A 113 2.63 19.41 -13.27
C GLU A 113 1.55 18.99 -12.26
N LEU A 114 0.65 19.92 -11.95
CA LEU A 114 -0.57 19.59 -11.22
C LEU A 114 -1.57 18.97 -12.20
N VAL A 115 -1.97 17.74 -11.94
CA VAL A 115 -3.00 17.04 -12.70
C VAL A 115 -4.25 16.92 -11.83
N ASP A 116 -5.39 17.31 -12.37
CA ASP A 116 -6.68 17.15 -11.68
C ASP A 116 -7.20 15.72 -11.83
N GLY A 117 -7.84 15.20 -10.78
CA GLY A 117 -8.49 13.89 -10.77
C GLY A 117 -8.77 13.39 -9.36
N GLU A 118 -9.60 12.36 -9.28
CA GLU A 118 -9.92 11.65 -8.04
C GLU A 118 -8.98 10.46 -7.85
N SER A 119 -8.47 10.30 -6.63
CA SER A 119 -7.55 9.23 -6.23
C SER A 119 -8.09 8.35 -5.10
N ILE A 120 -9.24 8.70 -4.52
CA ILE A 120 -9.87 7.95 -3.44
C ILE A 120 -10.59 6.73 -4.03
N PRO A 121 -10.11 5.50 -3.77
CA PRO A 121 -10.62 4.31 -4.44
C PRO A 121 -12.11 4.07 -4.22
N ARG A 122 -12.62 4.35 -3.01
CA ARG A 122 -14.05 4.18 -2.68
C ARG A 122 -14.96 5.10 -3.48
N LYS A 123 -14.50 6.29 -3.86
CA LYS A 123 -15.27 7.20 -4.70
C LYS A 123 -15.29 6.70 -6.14
N LEU A 124 -14.14 6.35 -6.69
CA LEU A 124 -14.03 5.75 -8.03
C LEU A 124 -14.93 4.51 -8.20
N GLN A 125 -15.04 3.70 -7.15
CA GLN A 125 -15.88 2.49 -7.11
C GLN A 125 -17.39 2.75 -6.96
N ARG A 126 -17.84 3.91 -6.45
CA ARG A 126 -19.22 4.08 -5.95
C ARG A 126 -19.90 5.39 -6.33
N ASP A 127 -19.14 6.45 -6.57
CA ASP A 127 -19.70 7.76 -6.82
C ASP A 127 -20.33 7.77 -8.23
N PRO A 128 -21.57 8.30 -8.38
CA PRO A 128 -22.28 8.29 -9.65
C PRO A 128 -21.56 9.02 -10.80
N GLU A 129 -20.67 9.96 -10.47
CA GLU A 129 -19.84 10.70 -11.42
C GLU A 129 -19.00 9.78 -12.33
N PHE A 130 -18.66 8.57 -11.85
CA PHE A 130 -17.86 7.61 -12.61
C PHE A 130 -18.67 6.47 -13.24
N ASP A 131 -20.01 6.50 -13.18
CA ASP A 131 -20.85 5.38 -13.62
C ASP A 131 -20.68 5.07 -15.12
N GLU A 132 -20.53 6.10 -15.97
CA GLU A 132 -20.30 5.92 -17.41
C GLU A 132 -18.90 5.39 -17.74
N LEU A 133 -17.89 5.78 -16.94
CA LEU A 133 -16.50 5.37 -17.12
C LEU A 133 -16.24 3.94 -16.61
N ARG A 134 -16.85 3.56 -15.49
CA ARG A 134 -16.52 2.34 -14.72
C ARG A 134 -16.50 1.05 -15.55
N PRO A 135 -17.43 0.80 -16.50
CA PRO A 135 -17.39 -0.40 -17.34
C PRO A 135 -16.13 -0.50 -18.21
N GLY A 136 -15.56 0.63 -18.66
CA GLY A 136 -14.38 0.67 -19.52
C GLY A 136 -13.05 0.85 -18.77
N LEU A 137 -13.10 1.28 -17.51
CA LEU A 137 -11.92 1.68 -16.74
C LEU A 137 -10.90 0.54 -16.55
N VAL A 138 -11.36 -0.69 -16.32
CA VAL A 138 -10.47 -1.85 -16.14
C VAL A 138 -9.64 -2.12 -17.41
N ALA A 139 -10.26 -2.07 -18.59
CA ALA A 139 -9.56 -2.22 -19.85
C ALA A 139 -8.61 -1.02 -20.13
N GLU A 140 -8.98 0.18 -19.70
CA GLU A 140 -8.08 1.33 -19.76
C GLU A 140 -6.84 1.16 -18.89
N LEU A 141 -6.98 0.68 -17.65
CA LEU A 141 -5.86 0.36 -16.77
C LEU A 141 -4.95 -0.70 -17.38
N GLY A 142 -5.53 -1.71 -18.04
CA GLY A 142 -4.76 -2.70 -18.82
C GLY A 142 -3.95 -2.05 -19.94
N ARG A 143 -4.57 -1.16 -20.72
CA ARG A 143 -3.88 -0.41 -21.79
C ARG A 143 -2.71 0.39 -21.25
N VAL A 144 -2.92 1.09 -20.13
CA VAL A 144 -1.88 1.87 -19.45
C VAL A 144 -0.73 0.99 -19.00
N LEU A 145 -0.98 -0.15 -18.36
CA LEU A 145 0.09 -1.10 -17.99
C LEU A 145 0.88 -1.58 -19.19
N GLY A 146 0.20 -1.92 -20.30
CA GLY A 146 0.92 -2.34 -21.49
C GLY A 146 1.80 -1.22 -22.05
N LEU A 147 1.40 0.05 -21.97
CA LEU A 147 2.25 1.19 -22.33
C LEU A 147 3.47 1.29 -21.41
N ILE A 148 3.27 1.21 -20.09
CA ILE A 148 4.37 1.23 -19.10
C ILE A 148 5.40 0.14 -19.45
N HIS A 149 4.93 -1.08 -19.71
CA HIS A 149 5.81 -2.23 -19.96
C HIS A 149 6.48 -2.21 -21.36
N ARG A 150 6.12 -1.26 -22.24
CA ARG A 150 6.82 -1.00 -23.50
C ARG A 150 7.77 0.20 -23.44
N THR A 151 7.90 0.83 -22.29
CA THR A 151 8.84 1.95 -22.08
C THR A 151 10.28 1.47 -22.36
N PRO A 152 11.05 2.19 -23.19
CA PRO A 152 12.47 1.89 -23.40
C PRO A 152 13.26 1.96 -22.09
N LEU A 153 14.21 1.04 -21.91
CA LEU A 153 14.97 0.90 -20.67
C LEU A 153 16.34 1.59 -20.71
N ASP A 154 16.71 2.20 -21.86
CA ASP A 154 18.05 2.72 -22.12
C ASP A 154 18.52 3.74 -21.06
N ASP A 155 17.60 4.52 -20.50
CA ASP A 155 17.87 5.57 -19.51
C ASP A 155 17.44 5.16 -18.07
N LEU A 156 17.26 3.86 -17.82
CA LEU A 156 16.70 3.33 -16.56
C LEU A 156 17.65 2.36 -15.83
N ASP A 157 18.95 2.44 -16.08
CA ASP A 157 19.99 1.60 -15.47
C ASP A 157 20.15 1.77 -13.94
N MET A 158 19.63 2.86 -13.38
CA MET A 158 19.61 3.12 -11.94
C MET A 158 18.49 2.39 -11.20
N LEU A 159 17.59 1.71 -11.89
CA LEU A 159 16.54 0.92 -11.27
C LEU A 159 17.09 -0.42 -10.77
N ASP A 160 16.50 -0.92 -9.69
CA ASP A 160 16.84 -2.25 -9.19
C ASP A 160 16.31 -3.31 -10.17
N ASP A 161 17.04 -4.41 -10.36
CA ASP A 161 16.69 -5.50 -11.30
C ASP A 161 16.74 -6.89 -10.63
N GLY A 162 16.72 -6.91 -9.31
CA GLY A 162 16.86 -8.12 -8.50
C GLY A 162 15.60 -9.00 -8.49
N ASP A 163 15.78 -10.25 -8.06
CA ASP A 163 14.65 -11.19 -7.88
C ASP A 163 13.67 -10.64 -6.82
N PRO A 164 12.41 -10.38 -7.18
CA PRO A 164 11.42 -9.81 -6.27
C PRO A 164 11.01 -10.80 -5.17
N VAL A 165 11.01 -12.12 -5.44
CA VAL A 165 10.72 -13.15 -4.44
C VAL A 165 11.85 -13.21 -3.41
N ALA A 166 13.10 -13.26 -3.87
CA ALA A 166 14.26 -13.25 -2.97
C ALA A 166 14.32 -11.98 -2.11
N SER A 167 13.90 -10.85 -2.67
CA SER A 167 13.86 -9.57 -1.95
C SER A 167 12.82 -9.54 -0.84
N VAL A 168 11.60 -10.01 -1.13
CA VAL A 168 10.54 -10.14 -0.12
C VAL A 168 10.92 -11.18 0.93
N GLU A 169 11.51 -12.31 0.52
CA GLU A 169 11.96 -13.33 1.45
C GLU A 169 13.01 -12.79 2.42
N ARG A 170 14.02 -12.04 1.93
CA ARG A 170 15.04 -11.43 2.79
C ARG A 170 14.43 -10.54 3.87
N ILE A 171 13.51 -9.64 3.49
CA ILE A 171 12.79 -8.78 4.45
C ILE A 171 12.07 -9.64 5.49
N TYR A 172 11.40 -10.70 5.06
CA TYR A 172 10.71 -11.61 5.97
C TYR A 172 11.67 -12.33 6.93
N ARG A 173 12.85 -12.77 6.46
CA ARG A 173 13.86 -13.41 7.30
C ARG A 173 14.39 -12.44 8.36
N ASP A 174 14.64 -11.18 7.99
CA ASP A 174 15.17 -10.15 8.89
C ASP A 174 14.18 -9.78 10.02
N LEU A 175 12.88 -10.00 9.83
CA LEU A 175 11.86 -9.80 10.88
C LEU A 175 11.94 -10.82 12.02
N ALA A 176 12.61 -11.96 11.83
CA ALA A 176 12.82 -13.01 12.85
C ALA A 176 11.55 -13.53 13.58
N ASP A 177 10.37 -13.37 12.98
CA ASP A 177 9.08 -13.87 13.48
C ASP A 177 8.42 -14.71 12.37
N PRO A 178 8.71 -16.02 12.31
CA PRO A 178 8.27 -16.88 11.21
C PRO A 178 6.78 -17.22 11.31
N ARG A 179 6.11 -17.28 10.15
CA ARG A 179 4.66 -17.48 10.03
C ARG A 179 4.33 -18.62 9.06
N PRO A 180 3.50 -19.61 9.44
CA PRO A 180 3.14 -20.71 8.56
C PRO A 180 2.61 -20.25 7.20
N ALA A 181 1.68 -19.29 7.16
CA ALA A 181 1.10 -18.77 5.91
C ALA A 181 2.15 -18.21 4.94
N VAL A 182 3.18 -17.52 5.47
CA VAL A 182 4.28 -16.97 4.65
C VAL A 182 5.13 -18.09 4.06
N GLU A 183 5.49 -19.11 4.85
CA GLU A 183 6.27 -20.25 4.37
C GLU A 183 5.49 -21.10 3.36
N MET A 184 4.18 -21.27 3.55
CA MET A 184 3.30 -21.92 2.58
C MET A 184 3.30 -21.16 1.24
N GLY A 185 3.19 -19.82 1.28
CA GLY A 185 3.25 -18.97 0.09
C GLY A 185 4.62 -19.01 -0.61
N LEU A 186 5.72 -18.90 0.14
CA LEU A 186 7.08 -18.99 -0.41
C LEU A 186 7.35 -20.35 -1.08
N ARG A 187 6.87 -21.44 -0.48
CA ARG A 187 6.97 -22.77 -1.10
C ARG A 187 6.17 -22.86 -2.38
N TRP A 188 4.90 -22.48 -2.32
CA TRP A 188 4.03 -22.52 -3.49
C TRP A 188 4.61 -21.70 -4.65
N LEU A 189 5.14 -20.50 -4.40
CA LEU A 189 5.75 -19.66 -5.42
C LEU A 189 6.95 -20.34 -6.10
N ARG A 190 7.80 -21.03 -5.33
CA ARG A 190 8.94 -21.78 -5.88
C ARG A 190 8.48 -22.97 -6.72
N ASP A 191 7.45 -23.68 -6.27
CA ASP A 191 6.95 -24.89 -6.92
C ASP A 191 6.17 -24.58 -8.22
N HIS A 192 5.68 -23.36 -8.38
CA HIS A 192 4.80 -22.95 -9.49
C HIS A 192 5.35 -21.79 -10.32
N ALA A 193 6.66 -21.51 -10.27
CA ALA A 193 7.28 -20.39 -10.98
C ALA A 193 6.94 -20.40 -12.49
N PRO A 194 6.42 -19.29 -13.05
CA PRO A 194 6.09 -19.20 -14.46
C PRO A 194 7.37 -19.16 -15.32
N ALA A 195 7.19 -19.32 -16.63
CA ALA A 195 8.28 -19.12 -17.58
C ALA A 195 8.81 -17.67 -17.51
N ALA A 196 10.12 -17.50 -17.71
CA ALA A 196 10.73 -16.19 -17.73
C ALA A 196 10.17 -15.34 -18.89
N ARG A 197 9.96 -14.04 -18.62
CA ARG A 197 9.63 -13.02 -19.61
C ARG A 197 10.81 -12.07 -19.80
N PRO A 198 10.90 -11.37 -20.95
CA PRO A 198 11.77 -10.21 -21.07
C PRO A 198 11.46 -9.18 -19.99
N ASN A 199 12.50 -8.57 -19.43
CA ASN A 199 12.35 -7.52 -18.44
C ASN A 199 11.69 -6.28 -19.06
N ALA A 200 10.90 -5.59 -18.24
CA ALA A 200 10.23 -4.34 -18.55
C ALA A 200 10.37 -3.38 -17.37
N LEU A 201 10.01 -2.11 -17.59
CA LEU A 201 9.76 -1.18 -16.50
C LEU A 201 8.51 -1.66 -15.76
N VAL A 202 8.66 -1.98 -14.48
CA VAL A 202 7.57 -2.35 -13.57
C VAL A 202 7.32 -1.15 -12.66
N HIS A 203 6.08 -0.71 -12.54
CA HIS A 203 5.68 0.37 -11.64
C HIS A 203 5.85 -0.02 -10.17
N GLY A 204 5.53 -1.26 -9.82
CA GLY A 204 5.79 -1.86 -8.51
C GLY A 204 4.74 -1.57 -7.44
N ASP A 205 3.95 -0.50 -7.63
CA ASP A 205 2.76 -0.18 -6.83
C ASP A 205 1.53 0.24 -7.68
N PHE A 206 1.23 -0.48 -8.77
CA PHE A 206 0.13 -0.13 -9.68
C PHE A 206 -1.26 -0.46 -9.09
N ARG A 207 -1.87 0.47 -8.34
CA ARG A 207 -3.17 0.29 -7.64
C ARG A 207 -3.99 1.57 -7.61
N LEU A 208 -5.31 1.46 -7.39
CA LEU A 208 -6.27 2.58 -7.45
C LEU A 208 -5.89 3.85 -6.68
N GLY A 209 -5.23 3.72 -5.53
CA GLY A 209 -4.80 4.88 -4.74
C GLY A 209 -3.69 5.71 -5.38
N ASN A 210 -3.12 5.23 -6.50
CA ASN A 210 -2.01 5.85 -7.22
C ASN A 210 -2.44 6.29 -8.64
N PHE A 211 -3.74 6.39 -8.91
CA PHE A 211 -4.25 6.97 -10.15
C PHE A 211 -4.95 8.29 -9.86
N LEU A 212 -4.85 9.22 -10.80
CA LEU A 212 -5.77 10.35 -10.92
C LEU A 212 -6.73 10.03 -12.06
N ILE A 213 -8.02 9.98 -11.75
CA ILE A 213 -9.07 9.62 -12.71
C ILE A 213 -10.15 10.70 -12.68
N ASP A 214 -10.63 11.11 -13.84
CA ASP A 214 -11.82 11.94 -14.01
C ASP A 214 -12.83 11.18 -14.89
N PRO A 215 -14.04 11.71 -15.16
CA PRO A 215 -15.03 11.05 -16.01
C PRO A 215 -14.56 10.73 -17.44
N SER A 216 -13.47 11.33 -17.92
CA SER A 216 -12.88 11.08 -19.23
C SER A 216 -11.88 9.90 -19.25
N GLY A 217 -11.41 9.44 -18.10
CA GLY A 217 -10.48 8.31 -17.99
C GLY A 217 -9.29 8.56 -17.06
N VAL A 218 -8.22 7.81 -17.26
CA VAL A 218 -6.99 7.88 -16.48
C VAL A 218 -6.19 9.12 -16.88
N ARG A 219 -6.01 10.03 -15.92
CA ARG A 219 -5.31 11.31 -16.11
C ARG A 219 -3.84 11.24 -15.75
N ALA A 220 -3.50 10.47 -14.72
CA ALA A 220 -2.12 10.23 -14.33
C ALA A 220 -1.94 8.92 -13.53
N VAL A 221 -0.80 8.27 -13.75
CA VAL A 221 -0.22 7.24 -12.86
C VAL A 221 0.81 7.91 -11.97
N LEU A 222 0.61 7.79 -10.66
CA LEU A 222 1.42 8.40 -9.62
C LEU A 222 2.29 7.37 -8.91
N ASP A 223 3.26 7.87 -8.13
CA ASP A 223 4.02 7.10 -7.15
C ASP A 223 4.90 5.96 -7.70
N TRP A 224 5.90 6.38 -8.47
CA TRP A 224 6.91 5.51 -9.10
C TRP A 224 8.08 5.18 -8.17
N GLU A 225 7.91 5.30 -6.84
CA GLU A 225 9.01 5.12 -5.88
C GLU A 225 9.46 3.67 -5.71
N LEU A 226 8.61 2.71 -6.12
CA LEU A 226 8.89 1.28 -6.14
C LEU A 226 9.16 0.74 -7.56
N ALA A 227 9.36 1.65 -8.52
CA ALA A 227 9.64 1.26 -9.89
C ALA A 227 10.97 0.52 -9.99
N HIS A 228 11.00 -0.53 -10.81
CA HIS A 228 12.15 -1.40 -10.96
C HIS A 228 12.13 -2.09 -12.35
N ILE A 229 13.21 -2.78 -12.70
CA ILE A 229 13.29 -3.60 -13.91
C ILE A 229 12.91 -5.03 -13.54
N GLY A 230 11.89 -5.59 -14.18
CA GLY A 230 11.39 -6.91 -13.79
C GLY A 230 10.37 -7.51 -14.73
N ASN A 231 9.65 -8.52 -14.25
CA ASN A 231 8.60 -9.16 -15.04
C ASN A 231 7.34 -8.27 -15.08
N PRO A 232 6.83 -7.92 -16.26
CA PRO A 232 5.68 -7.03 -16.41
C PRO A 232 4.39 -7.55 -15.74
N ILE A 233 4.25 -8.85 -15.54
CA ILE A 233 3.02 -9.41 -14.98
C ILE A 233 2.91 -9.12 -13.47
N GLU A 234 3.99 -8.67 -12.82
CA GLU A 234 3.96 -8.21 -11.43
C GLU A 234 2.89 -7.14 -11.20
N ASP A 235 2.81 -6.12 -12.05
CA ASP A 235 1.85 -5.03 -11.86
C ASP A 235 0.39 -5.46 -12.12
N LEU A 236 0.17 -6.38 -13.07
CA LEU A 236 -1.15 -6.96 -13.34
C LEU A 236 -1.64 -7.77 -12.13
N GLY A 237 -0.75 -8.62 -11.59
CA GLY A 237 -1.01 -9.40 -10.38
C GLY A 237 -1.22 -8.51 -9.17
N TRP A 238 -0.40 -7.45 -9.03
CA TRP A 238 -0.51 -6.46 -7.96
C TRP A 238 -1.89 -5.83 -7.95
N LEU A 239 -2.39 -5.32 -9.08
CA LEU A 239 -3.73 -4.71 -9.16
C LEU A 239 -4.87 -5.68 -8.79
N CYS A 240 -4.65 -6.99 -8.94
CA CYS A 240 -5.59 -8.04 -8.58
C CYS A 240 -5.57 -8.39 -7.08
N VAL A 241 -4.56 -7.99 -6.31
CA VAL A 241 -4.44 -8.32 -4.87
C VAL A 241 -5.66 -7.80 -4.10
N ARG A 242 -6.23 -8.67 -3.25
CA ARG A 242 -7.47 -8.40 -2.51
C ARG A 242 -7.41 -7.15 -1.61
N ALA A 243 -6.23 -6.81 -1.09
CA ALA A 243 -6.00 -5.59 -0.31
C ALA A 243 -6.38 -4.30 -1.08
N TRP A 244 -6.28 -4.31 -2.41
CA TRP A 244 -6.55 -3.16 -3.28
C TRP A 244 -7.96 -3.15 -3.87
N ARG A 245 -8.83 -4.08 -3.45
CA ARG A 245 -10.25 -4.10 -3.85
C ARG A 245 -11.13 -3.25 -2.95
N PHE A 246 -10.63 -2.78 -1.81
CA PHE A 246 -11.33 -1.93 -0.85
C PHE A 246 -12.69 -2.49 -0.35
N GLY A 247 -12.79 -3.82 -0.31
CA GLY A 247 -13.99 -4.55 0.12
C GLY A 247 -14.98 -4.85 -1.01
N ALA A 248 -14.70 -4.45 -2.26
CA ALA A 248 -15.48 -4.86 -3.42
C ALA A 248 -15.14 -6.32 -3.83
N PRO A 249 -16.12 -7.06 -4.41
CA PRO A 249 -15.93 -8.46 -4.77
C PRO A 249 -15.12 -8.65 -6.07
N THR A 250 -15.20 -7.70 -6.99
CA THR A 250 -14.57 -7.78 -8.31
C THR A 250 -13.04 -7.76 -8.22
N PRO A 251 -12.34 -8.58 -9.03
CA PRO A 251 -10.94 -8.89 -8.77
C PRO A 251 -9.95 -7.77 -9.06
N VAL A 252 -10.23 -6.89 -10.03
CA VAL A 252 -9.28 -5.87 -10.47
C VAL A 252 -9.57 -4.54 -9.78
N GLY A 253 -8.83 -4.24 -8.72
CA GLY A 253 -9.03 -3.01 -7.92
C GLY A 253 -10.45 -2.82 -7.36
N GLY A 254 -11.32 -3.84 -7.40
CA GLY A 254 -12.73 -3.69 -7.08
C GLY A 254 -13.59 -3.00 -8.14
N LEU A 255 -13.14 -2.95 -9.40
CA LEU A 255 -13.82 -2.28 -10.51
C LEU A 255 -14.42 -3.24 -11.55
N GLY A 256 -13.80 -4.41 -11.77
CA GLY A 256 -14.26 -5.37 -12.77
C GLY A 256 -13.41 -6.63 -12.86
N GLU A 257 -13.60 -7.38 -13.94
CA GLU A 257 -13.04 -8.71 -14.14
C GLU A 257 -11.63 -8.73 -14.74
N ARG A 258 -10.89 -9.82 -14.48
CA ARG A 258 -9.51 -9.99 -14.97
C ARG A 258 -9.44 -9.99 -16.50
N ASP A 259 -10.43 -10.55 -17.19
CA ASP A 259 -10.41 -10.59 -18.66
C ASP A 259 -10.41 -9.20 -19.28
N ALA A 260 -11.19 -8.25 -18.76
CA ALA A 260 -11.18 -6.88 -19.26
C ALA A 260 -9.81 -6.19 -19.07
N LEU A 261 -9.12 -6.48 -17.95
CA LEU A 261 -7.76 -5.99 -17.72
C LEU A 261 -6.79 -6.56 -18.75
N LEU A 262 -6.86 -7.87 -18.99
CA LEU A 262 -6.00 -8.57 -19.92
C LEU A 262 -6.26 -8.18 -21.38
N ASP A 263 -7.52 -7.94 -21.76
CA ASP A 263 -7.90 -7.43 -23.08
C ASP A 263 -7.27 -6.06 -23.34
N GLY A 264 -7.36 -5.17 -22.35
CA GLY A 264 -6.72 -3.86 -22.39
C GLY A 264 -5.20 -3.97 -22.51
N TYR A 265 -4.60 -4.84 -21.70
CA TYR A 265 -3.16 -5.08 -21.69
C TYR A 265 -2.64 -5.61 -23.02
N GLU A 266 -3.28 -6.64 -23.56
CA GLU A 266 -2.94 -7.25 -24.85
C GLU A 266 -3.01 -6.25 -26.00
N SER A 267 -4.01 -5.36 -25.99
CA SER A 267 -4.19 -4.36 -27.06
C SER A 267 -3.03 -3.38 -27.23
N THR A 268 -2.21 -3.19 -26.18
CA THR A 268 -1.04 -2.34 -26.26
C THR A 268 0.25 -3.17 -26.17
N ALA A 269 0.37 -4.08 -25.20
CA ALA A 269 1.57 -4.90 -24.99
C ALA A 269 1.81 -5.96 -26.09
N GLY A 270 0.77 -6.31 -26.85
CA GLY A 270 0.83 -7.34 -27.91
C GLY A 270 0.95 -8.77 -27.38
N VAL A 271 0.82 -8.98 -26.07
CA VAL A 271 0.89 -10.27 -25.40
C VAL A 271 -0.17 -10.36 -24.31
N ARG A 272 -0.71 -11.56 -24.09
CA ARG A 272 -1.66 -11.86 -23.02
C ARG A 272 -1.05 -12.92 -22.08
N PRO A 273 -0.88 -12.66 -20.77
CA PRO A 273 -0.54 -13.71 -19.83
C PRO A 273 -1.70 -14.70 -19.69
N ASP A 274 -1.38 -15.95 -19.41
CA ASP A 274 -2.41 -16.93 -19.06
C ASP A 274 -2.86 -16.78 -17.60
N ALA A 275 -3.93 -17.49 -17.24
CA ALA A 275 -4.51 -17.41 -15.91
C ALA A 275 -3.58 -17.92 -14.80
N ALA A 276 -2.73 -18.91 -15.09
CA ALA A 276 -1.81 -19.48 -14.10
C ALA A 276 -0.65 -18.51 -13.81
N GLU A 277 -0.13 -17.86 -14.83
CA GLU A 277 0.88 -16.82 -14.70
C GLU A 277 0.33 -15.62 -13.91
N LEU A 278 -0.86 -15.12 -14.25
CA LEU A 278 -1.48 -14.01 -13.50
C LEU A 278 -1.74 -14.39 -12.05
N LEU A 279 -2.23 -15.62 -11.79
CA LEU A 279 -2.42 -16.13 -10.44
C LEU A 279 -1.11 -16.16 -9.65
N TRP A 280 -0.02 -16.60 -10.27
CA TRP A 280 1.28 -16.62 -9.61
C TRP A 280 1.70 -15.22 -9.13
N TRP A 281 1.53 -14.21 -9.98
CA TRP A 281 1.85 -12.81 -9.62
C TRP A 281 0.85 -12.20 -8.63
N GLU A 282 -0.43 -12.61 -8.62
CA GLU A 282 -1.40 -12.24 -7.60
C GLU A 282 -1.04 -12.85 -6.23
N VAL A 283 -0.59 -14.12 -6.20
CA VAL A 283 -0.06 -14.77 -4.99
C VAL A 283 1.18 -14.04 -4.50
N PHE A 284 2.14 -13.75 -5.39
CA PHE A 284 3.34 -12.99 -5.04
C PHE A 284 2.99 -11.61 -4.48
N GLY A 285 2.09 -10.87 -5.13
CA GLY A 285 1.63 -9.57 -4.65
C GLY A 285 0.97 -9.65 -3.27
N THR A 286 0.18 -10.70 -3.02
CA THR A 286 -0.45 -10.92 -1.71
C THR A 286 0.60 -11.23 -0.63
N LEU A 287 1.60 -12.06 -0.94
CA LEU A 287 2.73 -12.35 -0.05
C LEU A 287 3.60 -11.11 0.21
N LYS A 288 3.93 -10.35 -0.84
CA LYS A 288 4.68 -9.08 -0.76
C LYS A 288 3.97 -8.11 0.18
N TRP A 289 2.66 -7.92 0.03
CA TRP A 289 1.88 -7.06 0.94
C TRP A 289 1.85 -7.59 2.38
N LEU A 290 1.70 -8.91 2.57
CA LEU A 290 1.77 -9.54 3.89
C LEU A 290 3.11 -9.26 4.59
N VAL A 291 4.23 -9.40 3.89
CA VAL A 291 5.57 -9.14 4.46
C VAL A 291 5.80 -7.65 4.70
N LEU A 292 5.45 -6.78 3.75
CA LEU A 292 5.65 -5.34 3.86
C LEU A 292 4.77 -4.70 4.94
N SER A 293 3.55 -5.18 5.15
CA SER A 293 2.68 -4.71 6.25
C SER A 293 3.27 -5.08 7.62
N ARG A 294 3.90 -6.26 7.74
CA ARG A 294 4.64 -6.65 8.95
C ARG A 294 5.88 -5.78 9.17
N PHE A 295 6.65 -5.52 8.12
CA PHE A 295 7.79 -4.61 8.19
C PHE A 295 7.38 -3.21 8.66
N GLN A 296 6.29 -2.66 8.12
CA GLN A 296 5.72 -1.38 8.56
C GLN A 296 5.32 -1.40 10.04
N ALA A 297 4.67 -2.47 10.50
CA ALA A 297 4.34 -2.62 11.91
C ALA A 297 5.59 -2.71 12.80
N GLN A 298 6.65 -3.38 12.34
CA GLN A 298 7.89 -3.54 13.09
C GLN A 298 8.64 -2.23 13.31
N ARG A 299 8.55 -1.27 12.38
CA ARG A 299 9.07 0.10 12.59
C ARG A 299 8.49 0.75 13.84
N HIS A 300 7.23 0.43 14.18
CA HIS A 300 6.64 0.87 15.44
C HIS A 300 7.14 0.10 16.66
N PHE A 301 7.07 -1.23 16.61
CA PHE A 301 7.40 -2.06 17.77
C PHE A 301 8.91 -2.10 18.08
N GLY A 302 9.77 -1.88 17.08
CA GLY A 302 11.21 -1.73 17.22
C GLY A 302 11.65 -0.34 17.72
N GLY A 303 10.72 0.61 17.84
CA GLY A 303 11.00 1.96 18.35
C GLY A 303 11.57 2.94 17.33
N GLU A 304 11.68 2.57 16.06
CA GLU A 304 12.12 3.48 14.97
C GLU A 304 11.11 4.62 14.76
N GLU A 305 9.81 4.32 14.83
CA GLU A 305 8.75 5.30 14.65
C GLU A 305 7.55 5.09 15.58
N ARG A 306 7.22 6.10 16.39
CA ARG A 306 6.00 6.06 17.21
C ARG A 306 4.76 6.46 16.38
N SER A 307 4.10 5.49 15.76
CA SER A 307 2.87 5.70 14.97
C SER A 307 1.74 4.74 15.37
N ILE A 308 0.56 5.28 15.62
CA ILE A 308 -0.66 4.48 15.88
C ILE A 308 -1.18 3.82 14.59
N GLU A 309 -0.93 4.44 13.45
CA GLU A 309 -1.23 3.89 12.13
C GLU A 309 -0.43 2.60 11.90
N LEU A 310 0.89 2.63 12.11
CA LEU A 310 1.76 1.46 11.98
C LEU A 310 1.39 0.35 12.98
N ALA A 311 1.07 0.73 14.22
CA ALA A 311 0.56 -0.22 15.23
C ALA A 311 -0.74 -0.91 14.77
N ALA A 312 -1.66 -0.13 14.18
CA ALA A 312 -2.92 -0.65 13.65
C ALA A 312 -2.72 -1.56 12.43
N ILE A 313 -1.71 -1.30 11.59
CA ILE A 313 -1.32 -2.21 10.50
C ILE A 313 -0.89 -3.57 11.09
N GLY A 314 -0.12 -3.57 12.18
CA GLY A 314 0.31 -4.81 12.85
C GLY A 314 -0.85 -5.72 13.25
N ARG A 315 -1.96 -5.14 13.75
CA ARG A 315 -3.19 -5.89 14.08
C ARG A 315 -3.91 -6.48 12.86
N ARG A 316 -3.66 -5.94 11.67
CA ARG A 316 -4.33 -6.30 10.41
C ARG A 316 -3.51 -7.21 9.50
N VAL A 317 -2.32 -7.63 9.93
CA VAL A 317 -1.48 -8.61 9.23
C VAL A 317 -2.26 -9.89 8.93
N CYS A 318 -3.13 -10.35 9.84
CA CYS A 318 -3.97 -11.54 9.65
C CYS A 318 -4.94 -11.42 8.46
N GLU A 319 -5.33 -10.21 8.03
CA GLU A 319 -6.12 -10.02 6.81
C GLU A 319 -5.32 -10.52 5.59
N SER A 320 -4.02 -10.25 5.55
CA SER A 320 -3.16 -10.64 4.43
C SER A 320 -2.74 -12.11 4.52
N GLU A 321 -2.62 -12.68 5.73
CA GLU A 321 -2.48 -14.13 5.91
C GLU A 321 -3.71 -14.87 5.36
N TYR A 322 -4.91 -14.38 5.68
CA TYR A 322 -6.16 -14.92 5.17
C TYR A 322 -6.27 -14.79 3.66
N ASP A 323 -5.99 -13.59 3.13
CA ASP A 323 -6.04 -13.34 1.69
C ASP A 323 -5.05 -14.24 0.94
N LEU A 324 -3.86 -14.53 1.52
CA LEU A 324 -2.86 -15.44 0.96
C LEU A 324 -3.36 -16.90 0.93
N LEU A 325 -3.89 -17.41 2.06
CA LEU A 325 -4.46 -18.76 2.10
C LEU A 325 -5.65 -18.91 1.16
N LEU A 326 -6.45 -17.86 0.99
CA LEU A 326 -7.59 -17.82 0.08
C LEU A 326 -7.14 -17.91 -1.38
N VAL A 327 -6.21 -17.06 -1.83
CA VAL A 327 -5.75 -17.05 -3.23
C VAL A 327 -5.00 -18.34 -3.59
N LEU A 328 -4.32 -18.95 -2.63
CA LEU A 328 -3.68 -20.26 -2.78
C LEU A 328 -4.68 -21.44 -2.80
N GLY A 329 -5.95 -21.23 -2.45
CA GLY A 329 -6.92 -22.31 -2.28
C GLY A 329 -6.59 -23.25 -1.11
N LEU A 330 -5.87 -22.75 -0.10
CA LEU A 330 -5.38 -23.54 1.04
C LEU A 330 -6.23 -23.42 2.31
N LEU A 331 -7.22 -22.53 2.35
CA LEU A 331 -8.19 -22.47 3.44
C LEU A 331 -8.86 -23.84 3.66
N ASP A 332 -9.00 -24.25 4.91
CA ASP A 332 -9.84 -25.37 5.32
C ASP A 332 -11.24 -24.85 5.65
N GLU A 333 -12.20 -25.12 4.76
CA GLU A 333 -13.59 -24.65 4.92
C GLU A 333 -14.35 -25.32 6.08
N SER A 334 -13.81 -26.40 6.66
CA SER A 334 -14.40 -27.07 7.82
C SER A 334 -14.11 -26.36 9.15
N VAL A 335 -13.22 -25.37 9.15
CA VAL A 335 -12.86 -24.60 10.35
C VAL A 335 -14.04 -23.74 10.80
N VAL A 336 -14.49 -24.01 12.02
CA VAL A 336 -15.49 -23.21 12.74
C VAL A 336 -14.83 -22.71 14.02
N LEU A 337 -14.90 -21.40 14.25
CA LEU A 337 -14.39 -20.84 15.50
C LEU A 337 -15.34 -21.18 16.66
N PRO A 338 -14.81 -21.48 17.85
CA PRO A 338 -15.63 -21.62 19.04
C PRO A 338 -16.33 -20.29 19.36
N ASP A 339 -17.53 -20.38 19.93
CA ASP A 339 -18.22 -19.20 20.42
C ASP A 339 -17.39 -18.50 21.51
N PRO A 340 -17.41 -17.16 21.56
CA PRO A 340 -16.74 -16.42 22.64
C PRO A 340 -17.29 -16.88 24.00
N ALA A 341 -16.39 -17.08 24.97
CA ALA A 341 -16.81 -17.42 26.33
C ALA A 341 -17.57 -16.24 26.97
N GLU A 342 -18.53 -16.54 27.86
CA GLU A 342 -19.14 -15.46 28.65
C GLU A 342 -18.08 -14.79 29.55
N PRO A 343 -18.12 -13.46 29.71
CA PRO A 343 -17.18 -12.75 30.56
C PRO A 343 -17.27 -13.28 32.00
N ALA A 344 -16.13 -13.71 32.55
CA ALA A 344 -16.08 -14.15 33.94
C ALA A 344 -16.39 -12.99 34.90
N ALA A 345 -17.10 -13.29 36.00
CA ALA A 345 -17.29 -12.32 37.07
C ALA A 345 -15.94 -11.89 37.65
N THR A 346 -15.77 -10.58 37.87
CA THR A 346 -14.54 -10.02 38.43
C THR A 346 -14.82 -9.35 39.77
N VAL A 347 -13.77 -9.14 40.58
CA VAL A 347 -13.87 -8.37 41.84
C VAL A 347 -14.08 -6.87 41.63
N GLN A 348 -14.06 -6.40 40.38
CA GLN A 348 -14.17 -4.99 40.03
C GLN A 348 -15.63 -4.55 39.89
N ASP A 349 -15.89 -3.30 40.25
CA ASP A 349 -17.19 -2.66 40.06
C ASP A 349 -17.51 -2.42 38.57
N ARG A 350 -18.76 -2.04 38.31
CA ARG A 350 -19.24 -1.64 36.98
C ARG A 350 -18.83 -0.21 36.63
N PRO A 351 -18.58 0.12 35.34
CA PRO A 351 -18.65 -0.75 34.16
C PRO A 351 -17.46 -1.71 34.03
N ALA A 352 -17.68 -2.88 33.41
CA ALA A 352 -16.62 -3.86 33.13
C ALA A 352 -15.63 -3.33 32.08
N LEU A 353 -14.44 -3.93 31.97
CA LEU A 353 -13.38 -3.47 31.06
C LEU A 353 -13.86 -3.36 29.60
N THR A 354 -14.58 -4.35 29.08
CA THR A 354 -15.13 -4.30 27.71
C THR A 354 -16.10 -3.15 27.50
N GLU A 355 -16.84 -2.77 28.55
CA GLU A 355 -17.81 -1.68 28.51
C GLU A 355 -17.13 -0.31 28.60
N ILE A 356 -16.03 -0.21 29.34
CA ILE A 356 -15.17 0.97 29.34
C ILE A 356 -14.64 1.21 27.92
N LEU A 357 -14.10 0.18 27.27
CA LEU A 357 -13.58 0.28 25.91
C LEU A 357 -14.67 0.69 24.91
N GLU A 358 -15.87 0.10 25.02
CA GLU A 358 -17.02 0.46 24.18
C GLU A 358 -17.51 1.89 24.43
N LEU A 359 -17.60 2.32 25.69
CA LEU A 359 -17.99 3.67 26.07
C LEU A 359 -16.99 4.69 25.50
N VAL A 360 -15.70 4.50 25.75
CA VAL A 360 -14.64 5.38 25.24
C VAL A 360 -14.64 5.41 23.71
N GLY A 361 -14.73 4.25 23.06
CA GLY A 361 -14.78 4.17 21.60
C GLY A 361 -15.96 4.92 21.00
N ARG A 362 -17.13 4.81 21.64
CA ARG A 362 -18.35 5.51 21.22
C ARG A 362 -18.24 7.02 21.40
N THR A 363 -17.81 7.49 22.57
CA THR A 363 -17.61 8.93 22.83
C THR A 363 -16.60 9.53 21.85
N LEU A 364 -15.51 8.83 21.52
CA LEU A 364 -14.54 9.30 20.51
C LEU A 364 -15.20 9.46 19.12
N ALA A 365 -16.05 8.52 18.72
CA ALA A 365 -16.65 8.48 17.40
C ALA A 365 -17.88 9.39 17.25
N GLU A 366 -18.73 9.47 18.27
CA GLU A 366 -20.05 10.09 18.22
C GLU A 366 -20.08 11.49 18.82
N GLU A 367 -19.16 11.82 19.73
CA GLU A 367 -19.13 13.13 20.40
C GLU A 367 -17.89 13.94 19.98
N ILE A 368 -16.69 13.36 20.12
CA ILE A 368 -15.43 14.10 19.92
C ILE A 368 -15.15 14.32 18.43
N ALA A 369 -15.17 13.27 17.61
CA ALA A 369 -14.84 13.39 16.19
C ALA A 369 -15.76 14.36 15.42
N PRO A 370 -17.10 14.37 15.64
CA PRO A 370 -18.01 15.32 14.99
C PRO A 370 -17.83 16.77 15.46
N ALA A 371 -17.38 16.99 16.70
CA ALA A 371 -17.15 18.33 17.25
C ALA A 371 -15.88 19.01 16.72
N LEU A 372 -14.98 18.28 16.05
CA LEU A 372 -13.77 18.85 15.46
C LEU A 372 -14.10 19.74 14.24
N THR A 373 -13.25 20.74 13.96
CA THR A 373 -13.42 21.65 12.82
C THR A 373 -13.07 20.99 11.48
N ALA A 374 -13.40 21.64 10.37
CA ALA A 374 -13.13 21.13 9.02
C ALA A 374 -11.62 20.95 8.74
N GLU A 375 -10.76 21.77 9.35
CA GLU A 375 -9.30 21.72 9.21
C GLU A 375 -8.67 20.53 9.95
N ALA A 376 -9.37 19.94 10.93
CA ALA A 376 -8.87 18.86 11.79
C ALA A 376 -9.02 17.46 11.16
N GLN A 377 -8.81 17.34 9.84
CA GLN A 377 -8.98 16.09 9.09
C GLN A 377 -8.08 14.96 9.61
N ARG A 378 -6.82 15.28 9.96
CA ARG A 378 -5.87 14.32 10.53
C ARG A 378 -6.35 13.79 11.88
N GLN A 379 -6.84 14.65 12.75
CA GLN A 379 -7.34 14.27 14.08
C GLN A 379 -8.56 13.35 13.94
N ARG A 380 -9.51 13.68 13.05
CA ARG A 380 -10.65 12.78 12.74
C ARG A 380 -10.21 11.43 12.18
N TYR A 381 -9.14 11.39 11.39
CA TYR A 381 -8.56 10.13 10.90
C TYR A 381 -7.96 9.30 12.05
N LEU A 382 -7.15 9.91 12.91
CA LEU A 382 -6.57 9.26 14.08
C LEU A 382 -7.64 8.73 15.05
N LEU A 383 -8.70 9.51 15.30
CA LEU A 383 -9.82 9.09 16.15
C LEU A 383 -10.53 7.83 15.61
N ARG A 384 -10.68 7.71 14.28
CA ARG A 384 -11.22 6.49 13.67
C ARG A 384 -10.31 5.28 13.90
N ILE A 385 -8.99 5.46 13.82
CA ILE A 385 -8.03 4.38 14.13
C ILE A 385 -8.15 3.98 15.60
N CYS A 386 -8.19 4.94 16.52
CA CYS A 386 -8.39 4.68 17.95
C CYS A 386 -9.68 3.87 18.20
N GLY A 387 -10.81 4.31 17.64
CA GLY A 387 -12.08 3.60 17.76
C GLY A 387 -12.02 2.16 17.24
N ASN A 388 -11.36 1.94 16.09
CA ASN A 388 -11.15 0.60 15.54
C ASN A 388 -10.29 -0.27 16.47
N LEU A 389 -9.18 0.25 17.00
CA LEU A 389 -8.31 -0.48 17.93
C LEU A 389 -9.01 -0.85 19.24
N LEU A 390 -9.82 0.07 19.79
CA LEU A 390 -10.65 -0.22 20.97
C LEU A 390 -11.66 -1.33 20.68
N SER A 391 -12.28 -1.31 19.50
CA SER A 391 -13.21 -2.35 19.06
C SER A 391 -12.53 -3.72 18.90
N ILE A 392 -11.30 -3.75 18.38
CA ILE A 392 -10.47 -4.96 18.30
C ILE A 392 -10.16 -5.48 19.71
N ALA A 393 -9.70 -4.62 20.61
CA ALA A 393 -9.39 -4.98 21.99
C ALA A 393 -10.63 -5.53 22.75
N THR A 394 -11.80 -4.93 22.55
CA THR A 394 -13.07 -5.44 23.10
C THR A 394 -13.38 -6.85 22.59
N ARG A 395 -13.19 -7.12 21.29
CA ARG A 395 -13.42 -8.46 20.72
C ARG A 395 -12.41 -9.48 21.21
N GLU A 396 -11.14 -9.09 21.35
CA GLU A 396 -10.07 -9.94 21.88
C GLU A 396 -10.39 -10.39 23.31
N LEU A 397 -10.77 -9.45 24.17
CA LEU A 397 -11.17 -9.74 25.55
C LEU A 397 -12.40 -10.65 25.64
N ARG A 398 -13.35 -10.52 24.72
CA ARG A 398 -14.53 -11.40 24.65
C ARG A 398 -14.19 -12.80 24.13
N ALA A 399 -13.27 -12.90 23.17
CA ALA A 399 -12.86 -14.18 22.61
C ALA A 399 -12.13 -15.05 23.65
N GLY A 400 -11.36 -14.43 24.55
CA GLY A 400 -10.58 -15.14 25.56
C GLY A 400 -9.53 -16.06 24.93
N ASP A 401 -9.12 -17.09 25.68
CA ASP A 401 -8.01 -17.97 25.27
C ASP A 401 -8.45 -19.22 24.51
N THR A 402 -9.76 -19.44 24.32
CA THR A 402 -10.32 -20.68 23.74
C THR A 402 -9.76 -20.97 22.35
N ALA A 403 -9.72 -19.97 21.47
CA ALA A 403 -9.19 -20.15 20.12
C ALA A 403 -7.68 -20.39 20.12
N THR A 404 -6.93 -19.73 21.01
CA THR A 404 -5.49 -19.94 21.20
C THR A 404 -5.20 -21.37 21.66
N ALA A 405 -5.95 -21.87 22.65
CA ALA A 405 -5.83 -23.25 23.11
C ALA A 405 -6.12 -24.25 21.98
N HIS A 406 -7.17 -24.03 21.20
CA HIS A 406 -7.51 -24.89 20.07
C HIS A 406 -6.41 -24.92 19.00
N VAL A 407 -5.78 -23.79 18.70
CA VAL A 407 -4.62 -23.74 17.78
C VAL A 407 -3.44 -24.52 18.35
N HIS A 408 -3.16 -24.40 19.65
CA HIS A 408 -2.10 -25.18 20.31
C HIS A 408 -2.35 -26.69 20.23
N ASP A 409 -3.59 -27.15 20.44
CA ASP A 409 -3.94 -28.57 20.31
C ASP A 409 -3.68 -29.09 18.89
N LEU A 410 -4.11 -28.33 17.86
CA LEU A 410 -3.87 -28.68 16.45
C LEU A 410 -2.37 -28.69 16.10
N LEU A 411 -1.57 -27.78 16.65
CA LEU A 411 -0.12 -27.79 16.48
C LEU A 411 0.52 -29.01 17.16
N ALA A 412 0.06 -29.37 18.35
CA ALA A 412 0.54 -30.55 19.09
C ALA A 412 0.23 -31.86 18.33
N GLU A 413 -0.94 -31.96 17.68
CA GLU A 413 -1.27 -33.09 16.79
C GLU A 413 -0.28 -33.21 15.60
N LEU A 414 0.24 -32.09 15.12
CA LEU A 414 1.30 -32.02 14.11
C LEU A 414 2.71 -32.22 14.69
N GLY A 415 2.81 -32.44 16.01
CA GLY A 415 4.06 -32.54 16.75
C GLY A 415 4.86 -31.24 16.74
N CYS A 416 4.18 -30.09 16.66
CA CYS A 416 4.78 -28.76 16.65
C CYS A 416 4.44 -28.01 17.95
N ASP A 417 5.43 -27.34 18.54
CA ASP A 417 5.20 -26.62 19.82
C ASP A 417 4.57 -25.23 19.61
N SER A 418 4.69 -24.66 18.41
CA SER A 418 4.21 -23.32 18.08
C SER A 418 4.01 -23.12 16.58
N GLU A 419 3.36 -22.01 16.19
CA GLU A 419 3.29 -21.58 14.79
C GLU A 419 4.70 -21.38 14.20
N ALA A 420 5.67 -20.94 15.02
CA ALA A 420 7.06 -20.75 14.57
C ALA A 420 7.76 -22.08 14.26
N ASP A 421 7.55 -23.13 15.06
CA ASP A 421 8.05 -24.47 14.78
C ASP A 421 7.40 -25.05 13.51
N LEU A 422 6.08 -24.92 13.37
CA LEU A 422 5.39 -25.32 12.14
C LEU A 422 5.94 -24.58 10.91
N ALA A 423 6.16 -23.26 11.00
CA ALA A 423 6.77 -22.47 9.94
C ALA A 423 8.19 -22.97 9.59
N GLN A 424 9.02 -23.31 10.58
CA GLN A 424 10.35 -23.85 10.35
C GLN A 424 10.31 -25.21 9.64
N ARG A 425 9.39 -26.09 10.02
CA ARG A 425 9.18 -27.40 9.36
C ARG A 425 8.63 -27.27 7.94
N LEU A 426 7.79 -26.27 7.71
CA LEU A 426 7.37 -25.86 6.38
C LEU A 426 8.49 -25.23 5.57
N ARG A 427 9.54 -24.70 6.19
CA ARG A 427 10.69 -24.16 5.48
C ARG A 427 11.64 -25.27 5.04
N ASP A 428 11.97 -26.19 5.94
CA ASP A 428 13.00 -27.21 5.73
C ASP A 428 12.58 -28.44 4.93
N GLY A 429 11.27 -28.76 4.87
CA GLY A 429 10.76 -29.88 4.05
C GLY A 429 10.10 -30.96 4.87
N SER A 430 10.27 -30.92 6.18
CA SER A 430 9.74 -31.94 7.08
C SER A 430 8.21 -31.96 7.15
N ARG A 431 7.53 -30.87 6.76
CA ARG A 431 6.07 -30.81 6.57
C ARG A 431 5.70 -30.24 5.21
N SER A 432 4.67 -30.83 4.58
CA SER A 432 4.08 -30.28 3.34
C SER A 432 3.04 -29.21 3.67
N TYR A 433 3.00 -28.14 2.88
CA TYR A 433 1.93 -27.14 2.98
C TYR A 433 0.58 -27.65 2.45
N THR A 434 0.56 -28.79 1.74
CA THR A 434 -0.65 -29.45 1.25
C THR A 434 -1.25 -30.43 2.27
N ASP A 435 -0.56 -30.69 3.37
CA ASP A 435 -1.03 -31.58 4.44
C ASP A 435 -2.34 -31.02 5.04
N PRO A 436 -3.42 -31.83 5.12
CA PRO A 436 -4.71 -31.36 5.64
C PRO A 436 -4.65 -30.83 7.08
N GLY A 437 -3.84 -31.45 7.95
CA GLY A 437 -3.66 -31.00 9.33
C GLY A 437 -2.92 -29.66 9.40
N VAL A 438 -1.89 -29.47 8.57
CA VAL A 438 -1.20 -28.17 8.43
C VAL A 438 -2.16 -27.08 7.97
N ARG A 439 -2.94 -27.36 6.92
CA ARG A 439 -3.95 -26.43 6.39
C ARG A 439 -4.98 -26.06 7.44
N ARG A 440 -5.45 -27.04 8.21
CA ARG A 440 -6.38 -26.82 9.31
C ARG A 440 -5.78 -25.93 10.40
N ALA A 441 -4.60 -26.26 10.91
CA ALA A 441 -3.93 -25.47 11.95
C ALA A 441 -3.69 -24.02 11.51
N ALA A 442 -3.15 -23.82 10.30
CA ALA A 442 -2.92 -22.49 9.74
C ALA A 442 -4.23 -21.72 9.53
N THR A 443 -5.26 -22.37 8.99
CA THR A 443 -6.58 -21.74 8.79
C THR A 443 -7.21 -21.34 10.12
N THR A 444 -7.22 -22.23 11.12
CA THR A 444 -7.76 -21.93 12.45
C THR A 444 -7.07 -20.74 13.08
N ALA A 445 -5.73 -20.67 13.05
CA ALA A 445 -4.97 -19.57 13.61
C ALA A 445 -5.30 -18.23 12.94
N VAL A 446 -5.31 -18.21 11.60
CA VAL A 446 -5.60 -17.00 10.81
C VAL A 446 -7.04 -16.55 10.98
N VAL A 447 -8.01 -17.48 10.92
CA VAL A 447 -9.44 -17.18 11.08
C VAL A 447 -9.73 -16.68 12.49
N ALA A 448 -9.09 -17.25 13.53
CA ALA A 448 -9.21 -16.78 14.91
C ALA A 448 -8.75 -15.32 15.05
N ARG A 449 -7.55 -15.01 14.53
CA ARG A 449 -7.03 -13.63 14.48
C ARG A 449 -7.97 -12.70 13.70
N LEU A 450 -8.48 -13.15 12.56
CA LEU A 450 -9.34 -12.36 11.70
C LEU A 450 -10.72 -12.09 12.32
N GLY A 451 -11.29 -13.04 13.06
CA GLY A 451 -12.56 -12.87 13.80
C GLY A 451 -12.49 -11.75 14.84
N VAL A 452 -11.32 -11.55 15.43
CA VAL A 452 -11.04 -10.44 16.35
C VAL A 452 -10.73 -9.14 15.59
N THR A 453 -9.94 -9.20 14.53
CA THR A 453 -9.52 -7.97 13.81
C THR A 453 -10.62 -7.40 12.92
N ASP A 454 -11.15 -8.18 11.98
CA ASP A 454 -12.20 -7.76 11.03
C ASP A 454 -13.14 -8.93 10.67
N PRO A 455 -14.13 -9.24 11.52
CA PRO A 455 -15.04 -10.37 11.31
C PRO A 455 -15.92 -10.22 10.07
N ARG A 456 -16.02 -9.02 9.47
CA ARG A 456 -16.79 -8.82 8.24
C ARG A 456 -16.17 -9.55 7.06
N ARG A 457 -14.85 -9.78 7.07
CA ARG A 457 -14.14 -10.53 6.02
C ARG A 457 -14.47 -12.03 6.03
N LEU A 458 -14.93 -12.56 7.17
CA LEU A 458 -15.35 -13.98 7.30
C LEU A 458 -16.77 -14.22 6.81
N ARG A 459 -17.60 -13.18 6.70
CA ARG A 459 -18.94 -13.27 6.15
C ARG A 459 -18.80 -13.43 4.64
N ARG A 460 -18.86 -14.67 4.15
CA ARG A 460 -18.92 -14.98 2.72
C ARG A 460 -20.12 -14.22 2.13
N SER A 461 -19.86 -13.27 1.25
CA SER A 461 -20.86 -12.59 0.42
C SER A 461 -21.30 -13.49 -0.72
#